data_AF-A0A915PIN7-F1
#
_entry.id   AF-A0A915PIN7-F1
#
_cell.length_a   1.000
_cell.length_b   1.000
_cell.length_c   1.000
_cell.angle_alpha   90.00
_cell.angle_beta   90.00
_cell.angle_gamma   90.00
#
_symmetry.space_group_name_H-M   'P 1'
#
loop_
_entity.id
_entity.type
_entity.pdbx_description
1 polymer ?
#
loop_
_entity_poly.entity_id
_entity_poly.type
_entity_poly.pdbx_seq_one_letter_code
_entity_poly.pdbx_strand_id
1 'polypeptide(L)'
;IRGTKVSYTVLDKTMSATKRLVEKGELDKLTVIDNYLDFMDNLSTQLDYYRAKKKSSKNDKKISALKITKSNIENNFIAAGVADCNTLIEIFTPKFEANSGDIKLVNKIIKLLNRQDCVDSDLYAKLAEKKFELEPNADAAHNMARFFIKKKEFDKSKEYLNKAIELEEDANKKASLHYKLANILLMEGHLSESKQKGLLGS
;
A
#
# COMPACT_ATOMS: atom_id res chain seq x y z
N ILE A 1 6.76 -21.45 9.16
CA ILE A 1 5.44 -22.13 9.23
C ILE A 1 4.44 -21.28 8.44
N ARG A 2 4.19 -21.57 7.15
CA ARG A 2 3.27 -20.80 6.29
C ARG A 2 1.94 -21.55 6.12
N GLY A 3 0.83 -20.81 6.23
CA GLY A 3 -0.50 -21.19 5.71
C GLY A 3 -1.38 -22.01 6.65
N THR A 4 -2.53 -21.44 7.04
CA THR A 4 -3.75 -22.06 7.62
C THR A 4 -3.70 -22.83 8.94
N LYS A 5 -2.55 -23.10 9.57
CA LYS A 5 -2.51 -23.88 10.83
C LYS A 5 -2.76 -23.07 12.12
N VAL A 6 -2.53 -21.76 12.11
CA VAL A 6 -2.63 -20.96 13.35
C VAL A 6 -4.09 -20.54 13.57
N SER A 7 -4.66 -20.94 14.69
CA SER A 7 -6.04 -20.57 15.05
C SER A 7 -6.17 -19.05 15.19
N TYR A 8 -7.23 -18.47 14.62
CA TYR A 8 -7.52 -17.03 14.78
C TYR A 8 -7.63 -16.62 16.26
N THR A 9 -8.09 -17.51 17.15
CA THR A 9 -8.12 -17.26 18.60
C THR A 9 -6.72 -17.15 19.22
N VAL A 10 -5.72 -17.84 18.67
CA VAL A 10 -4.32 -17.74 19.11
C VAL A 10 -3.76 -16.40 18.67
N LEU A 11 -4.04 -15.97 17.43
CA LEU A 11 -3.63 -14.67 16.93
C LEU A 11 -4.18 -13.52 17.79
N ASP A 12 -5.48 -13.58 18.14
CA ASP A 12 -6.15 -12.59 18.97
C ASP A 12 -5.51 -12.45 20.37
N LYS A 13 -5.30 -13.59 21.03
CA LYS A 13 -4.67 -13.63 22.35
C LYS A 13 -3.21 -13.17 22.30
N THR A 14 -2.49 -13.54 21.25
CA THR A 14 -1.08 -13.15 21.07
C THR A 14 -0.97 -11.66 20.83
N MET A 15 -1.86 -11.06 20.03
CA MET A 15 -1.90 -9.60 19.85
C MET A 15 -2.24 -8.88 21.17
N SER A 16 -3.19 -9.42 21.94
CA SER A 16 -3.55 -8.87 23.25
C SER A 16 -2.37 -8.92 24.23
N ALA A 17 -1.58 -10.00 24.22
CA ALA A 17 -0.36 -10.11 25.02
C ALA A 17 0.73 -9.16 24.53
N THR A 18 0.94 -9.09 23.21
CA THR A 18 1.89 -8.18 22.55
C THR A 18 1.66 -6.73 22.98
N LYS A 19 0.39 -6.27 22.94
CA LYS A 19 -0.01 -4.95 23.44
C LYS A 19 0.44 -4.74 24.90
N ARG A 20 0.11 -5.68 25.79
CA ARG A 20 0.45 -5.56 27.23
C ARG A 20 1.95 -5.52 27.48
N LEU A 21 2.74 -6.28 26.71
CA LEU A 21 4.19 -6.34 26.88
C LEU A 21 4.85 -5.03 26.43
N VAL A 22 4.41 -4.44 25.31
CA VAL A 22 4.95 -3.14 24.88
C VAL A 22 4.54 -2.01 25.81
N GLU A 23 3.31 -2.04 26.37
CA GLU A 23 2.86 -1.08 27.39
C GLU A 23 3.71 -1.12 28.67
N LYS A 24 4.33 -2.27 28.97
CA LYS A 24 5.27 -2.44 30.09
C LYS A 24 6.74 -2.18 29.73
N GLY A 25 7.04 -1.89 28.47
CA GLY A 25 8.41 -1.79 27.97
C GLY A 25 9.16 -3.13 27.90
N GLU A 26 8.46 -4.25 28.00
CA GLU A 26 9.03 -5.61 27.93
C GLU A 26 9.14 -6.13 26.49
N LEU A 27 8.58 -5.40 25.52
CA LEU A 27 8.60 -5.74 24.10
C LEU A 27 8.86 -4.48 23.26
N ASP A 28 9.70 -4.60 22.25
CA ASP A 28 10.00 -3.50 21.35
C ASP A 28 8.84 -3.24 20.36
N LYS A 29 8.73 -1.98 19.90
CA LYS A 29 7.68 -1.54 18.98
C LYS A 29 7.72 -2.25 17.62
N LEU A 30 8.91 -2.61 17.15
CA LEU A 30 9.09 -3.31 15.87
C LEU A 30 8.48 -4.71 15.94
N THR A 31 8.68 -5.44 17.04
CA THR A 31 8.05 -6.75 17.26
C THR A 31 6.53 -6.66 17.29
N VAL A 32 5.95 -5.58 17.84
CA VAL A 32 4.50 -5.35 17.80
C VAL A 32 4.00 -5.22 16.37
N ILE A 33 4.71 -4.43 15.55
CA ILE A 33 4.38 -4.21 14.14
C ILE A 33 4.54 -5.50 13.33
N ASP A 34 5.60 -6.27 13.56
CA ASP A 34 5.85 -7.53 12.86
C ASP A 34 4.80 -8.58 13.19
N ASN A 35 4.44 -8.71 14.47
CA ASN A 35 3.32 -9.53 14.91
C ASN A 35 2.03 -9.10 14.22
N TYR A 36 1.73 -7.80 14.20
CA TYR A 36 0.54 -7.29 13.52
C TYR A 36 0.53 -7.67 12.03
N LEU A 37 1.60 -7.40 11.29
CA LEU A 37 1.68 -7.71 9.86
C LEU A 37 1.50 -9.21 9.57
N ASP A 38 2.14 -10.08 10.36
CA ASP A 38 2.05 -11.52 10.19
C ASP A 38 0.66 -12.06 10.56
N PHE A 39 0.04 -11.53 11.61
CA PHE A 39 -1.31 -11.93 12.00
C PHE A 39 -2.33 -11.50 10.95
N MET A 40 -2.18 -10.30 10.38
CA MET A 40 -3.07 -9.78 9.34
C MET A 40 -2.97 -10.57 8.05
N ASP A 41 -1.78 -10.99 7.64
CA ASP A 41 -1.55 -11.90 6.52
C ASP A 41 -2.19 -13.27 6.75
N ASN A 42 -2.01 -13.81 7.95
CA ASN A 42 -2.56 -15.10 8.33
C ASN A 42 -4.10 -15.07 8.28
N LEU A 43 -4.71 -14.02 8.85
CA LEU A 43 -6.16 -13.81 8.81
C LEU A 43 -6.68 -13.61 7.39
N SER A 44 -5.96 -12.85 6.54
CA SER A 44 -6.34 -12.68 5.13
C SER A 44 -6.35 -14.02 4.40
N THR A 45 -5.30 -14.82 4.58
CA THR A 45 -5.18 -16.16 3.99
C THR A 45 -6.34 -17.07 4.43
N GLN A 46 -6.70 -17.04 5.72
CA GLN A 46 -7.84 -17.81 6.23
C GLN A 46 -9.17 -17.33 5.66
N LEU A 47 -9.38 -16.02 5.56
CA LEU A 47 -10.60 -15.43 4.99
C LEU A 47 -10.79 -15.87 3.53
N ASP A 48 -9.73 -15.78 2.73
CA ASP A 48 -9.79 -16.14 1.31
C ASP A 48 -10.03 -17.64 1.13
N TYR A 49 -9.41 -18.48 1.97
CA TYR A 49 -9.67 -19.92 2.01
C TYR A 49 -11.16 -20.25 2.25
N TYR A 50 -11.80 -19.62 3.24
CA TYR A 50 -13.22 -19.89 3.52
C TYR A 50 -14.17 -19.28 2.50
N ARG A 51 -13.80 -18.16 1.86
CA ARG A 51 -14.57 -17.53 0.78
C ARG A 51 -14.58 -18.36 -0.50
N ALA A 52 -13.47 -19.03 -0.80
CA ALA A 52 -13.37 -19.89 -1.99
C ALA A 52 -14.18 -21.21 -1.84
N LYS A 53 -14.63 -21.55 -0.63
CA LYS A 53 -15.45 -22.76 -0.40
C LYS A 53 -16.92 -22.53 -0.73
N LYS A 54 -17.64 -23.63 -0.99
CA LYS A 54 -19.10 -23.62 -1.12
C LYS A 54 -19.75 -22.91 0.07
N LYS A 55 -20.64 -21.96 -0.23
CA LYS A 55 -21.38 -21.20 0.77
C LYS A 55 -22.15 -22.14 1.69
N SER A 56 -21.97 -21.96 3.00
CA SER A 56 -22.65 -22.72 4.04
C SER A 56 -22.66 -21.94 5.35
N SER A 57 -23.67 -22.17 6.19
CA SER A 57 -23.77 -21.55 7.53
C SER A 57 -22.49 -21.74 8.36
N LYS A 58 -21.83 -22.90 8.23
CA LYS A 58 -20.56 -23.18 8.92
C LYS A 58 -19.42 -22.28 8.44
N ASN A 59 -19.27 -22.12 7.12
CA ASN A 59 -18.22 -21.26 6.55
C ASN A 59 -18.52 -19.78 6.83
N ASP A 60 -19.79 -19.37 6.76
CA ASP A 60 -20.22 -18.00 7.07
C ASP A 60 -19.89 -17.65 8.54
N LYS A 61 -20.15 -18.55 9.49
CA LYS A 61 -19.75 -18.39 10.90
C LYS A 61 -18.22 -18.24 11.05
N LYS A 62 -17.42 -19.02 10.30
CA LYS A 62 -15.95 -18.91 10.32
C LYS A 62 -15.47 -17.57 9.76
N ILE A 63 -16.04 -17.12 8.65
CA ILE A 63 -15.74 -15.81 8.05
C ILE A 63 -16.08 -14.69 9.04
N SER A 64 -17.24 -14.75 9.70
CA SER A 64 -17.62 -13.76 10.73
C SER A 64 -16.65 -13.74 11.90
N ALA A 65 -16.26 -14.90 12.43
CA ALA A 65 -15.27 -14.98 13.52
C ALA A 65 -13.90 -14.42 13.13
N LEU A 66 -13.44 -14.69 11.90
CA LEU A 66 -12.20 -14.14 11.36
C LEU A 66 -12.25 -12.61 11.22
N LYS A 67 -13.39 -12.06 10.76
CA LYS A 67 -13.60 -10.61 10.68
C LYS A 67 -13.59 -9.93 12.05
N ILE A 68 -14.25 -10.54 13.04
CA ILE A 68 -14.23 -10.04 14.43
C ILE A 68 -12.79 -10.05 14.97
N THR A 69 -12.08 -11.16 14.78
CA THR A 69 -10.69 -11.29 15.21
C THR A 69 -9.79 -10.25 14.55
N LYS A 70 -9.97 -10.02 13.25
CA LYS A 70 -9.25 -8.99 12.51
C LYS A 70 -9.46 -7.61 13.15
N SER A 71 -10.70 -7.26 13.48
CA SER A 71 -11.04 -6.00 14.16
C SER A 71 -10.37 -5.91 15.54
N ASN A 72 -10.40 -6.98 16.33
CA ASN A 72 -9.75 -7.01 17.64
C ASN A 72 -8.23 -6.80 17.56
N ILE A 73 -7.57 -7.46 16.60
CA ILE A 73 -6.13 -7.32 16.37
C ILE A 73 -5.80 -5.88 15.95
N GLU A 74 -6.60 -5.30 15.06
CA GLU A 74 -6.46 -3.90 14.63
C GLU A 74 -6.61 -2.93 15.80
N ASN A 75 -7.63 -3.11 16.65
CA ASN A 75 -7.84 -2.27 17.82
C ASN A 75 -6.70 -2.40 18.84
N ASN A 76 -6.20 -3.61 19.08
CA ASN A 76 -5.05 -3.84 19.96
C ASN A 76 -3.77 -3.21 19.41
N PHE A 77 -3.57 -3.25 18.09
CA PHE A 77 -2.42 -2.64 17.44
C PHE A 77 -2.43 -1.11 17.58
N ILE A 78 -3.59 -0.49 17.35
CA ILE A 78 -3.78 0.96 17.56
C ILE A 78 -3.58 1.30 19.05
N ALA A 79 -4.19 0.54 19.95
CA ALA A 79 -4.07 0.76 21.38
C ALA A 79 -2.66 0.52 21.94
N ALA A 80 -1.80 -0.21 21.23
CA ALA A 80 -0.40 -0.37 21.58
C ALA A 80 0.44 0.90 21.35
N GLY A 81 -0.10 1.94 20.70
CA GLY A 81 0.56 3.23 20.52
C GLY A 81 1.74 3.21 19.54
N VAL A 82 1.78 2.23 18.64
CA VAL A 82 2.84 2.08 17.62
C VAL A 82 2.36 2.40 16.20
N ALA A 83 1.12 2.86 16.07
CA ALA A 83 0.43 3.05 14.79
C ALA A 83 0.46 4.49 14.25
N ASP A 84 1.12 5.42 14.94
CA ASP A 84 1.27 6.80 14.46
C ASP A 84 2.29 6.89 13.32
N CYS A 85 2.13 7.88 12.43
CA CYS A 85 2.96 8.00 11.24
C CYS A 85 4.46 8.12 11.52
N ASN A 86 4.86 8.83 12.58
CA ASN A 86 6.28 9.02 12.89
C ASN A 86 6.92 7.69 13.29
N THR A 87 6.28 6.94 14.20
CA THR A 87 6.73 5.61 14.59
C THR A 87 6.78 4.66 13.39
N LEU A 88 5.74 4.66 12.54
CA LEU A 88 5.71 3.78 11.37
C LEU A 88 6.81 4.12 10.35
N ILE A 89 7.06 5.40 10.09
CA ILE A 89 8.10 5.86 9.18
C ILE A 89 9.49 5.49 9.72
N GLU A 90 9.75 5.75 11.00
CA GLU A 90 11.01 5.42 11.68
C GLU A 90 11.33 3.93 11.57
N ILE A 91 10.33 3.07 11.80
CA ILE A 91 10.50 1.62 11.80
C ILE A 91 10.61 1.05 10.38
N PHE A 92 9.78 1.51 9.45
CA PHE A 92 9.72 0.90 8.12
C PHE A 92 10.76 1.42 7.15
N THR A 93 11.31 2.61 7.35
CA THR A 93 12.37 3.14 6.48
C THR A 93 13.57 2.19 6.39
N PRO A 94 14.25 1.81 7.50
CA PRO A 94 15.38 0.88 7.42
C PRO A 94 14.95 -0.52 6.95
N LYS A 95 13.75 -0.97 7.31
CA LYS A 95 13.24 -2.29 6.89
C LYS A 95 13.00 -2.38 5.38
N PHE A 96 12.44 -1.31 4.81
CA PHE A 96 12.25 -1.16 3.37
C PHE A 96 13.59 -1.06 2.65
N GLU A 97 14.52 -0.23 3.14
CA GLU A 97 15.84 -0.06 2.52
C GLU A 97 16.62 -1.37 2.47
N ALA A 98 16.54 -2.18 3.53
CA ALA A 98 17.17 -3.50 3.57
C ALA A 98 16.54 -4.57 2.64
N ASN A 99 15.26 -4.41 2.27
CA ASN A 99 14.49 -5.46 1.56
C ASN A 99 13.59 -4.90 0.45
N SER A 100 14.02 -3.83 -0.23
CA SER A 100 13.18 -3.08 -1.17
C SER A 100 12.70 -3.89 -2.39
N GLY A 101 13.34 -5.02 -2.70
CA GLY A 101 12.91 -5.96 -3.74
C GLY A 101 11.77 -6.91 -3.35
N ASP A 102 11.40 -6.98 -2.07
CA ASP A 102 10.29 -7.83 -1.62
C ASP A 102 8.94 -7.11 -1.83
N ILE A 103 8.30 -7.38 -2.97
CA ILE A 103 6.99 -6.81 -3.30
C ILE A 103 5.91 -7.09 -2.25
N LYS A 104 6.02 -8.21 -1.50
CA LYS A 104 5.07 -8.51 -0.41
C LYS A 104 5.28 -7.58 0.76
N LEU A 105 6.54 -7.31 1.13
CA LEU A 105 6.87 -6.32 2.15
C LEU A 105 6.42 -4.93 1.72
N VAL A 106 6.75 -4.50 0.50
CA VAL A 106 6.34 -3.19 -0.05
C VAL A 106 4.82 -3.02 0.04
N ASN A 107 4.05 -4.01 -0.42
CA ASN A 107 2.59 -3.97 -0.35
C ASN A 107 2.05 -3.92 1.08
N LYS A 108 2.68 -4.63 2.02
CA LYS A 108 2.31 -4.58 3.45
C LYS A 108 2.50 -3.19 4.03
N ILE A 109 3.66 -2.58 3.80
CA ILE A 109 3.97 -1.26 4.35
C ILE A 109 3.03 -0.22 3.76
N ILE A 110 2.84 -0.19 2.43
CA ILE A 110 1.89 0.74 1.78
C ILE A 110 0.48 0.59 2.35
N LYS A 111 0.01 -0.64 2.54
CA LYS A 111 -1.32 -0.91 3.09
C LYS A 111 -1.46 -0.37 4.51
N LEU A 112 -0.42 -0.48 5.33
CA LEU A 112 -0.42 0.03 6.69
C LEU A 112 -0.35 1.56 6.72
N LEU A 113 0.52 2.17 5.90
CA LEU A 113 0.60 3.63 5.78
C LEU A 113 -0.73 4.23 5.29
N ASN A 114 -1.35 3.66 4.25
CA ASN A 114 -2.68 4.08 3.78
C ASN A 114 -3.74 3.98 4.88
N ARG A 115 -3.67 2.95 5.72
CA ARG A 115 -4.63 2.75 6.79
C ARG A 115 -4.54 3.83 7.87
N GLN A 116 -3.32 4.28 8.16
CA GLN A 116 -3.05 5.32 9.15
C GLN A 116 -2.99 6.72 8.52
N ASP A 117 -3.37 6.84 7.24
CA ASP A 117 -3.32 8.08 6.47
C ASP A 117 -1.93 8.73 6.37
N CYS A 118 -0.87 7.91 6.42
CA CYS A 118 0.53 8.33 6.38
C CYS A 118 1.08 8.43 4.94
N VAL A 119 0.30 9.05 4.04
CA VAL A 119 0.56 9.03 2.59
C VAL A 119 1.43 10.18 2.08
N ASP A 120 1.66 11.20 2.90
CA ASP A 120 2.44 12.39 2.53
C ASP A 120 3.95 12.27 2.87
N SER A 121 4.40 11.10 3.33
CA SER A 121 5.79 10.88 3.75
C SER A 121 6.73 10.53 2.58
N ASP A 122 8.01 10.84 2.72
CA ASP A 122 9.04 10.43 1.74
C ASP A 122 9.17 8.91 1.64
N LEU A 123 8.96 8.19 2.75
CA LEU A 123 8.89 6.73 2.74
C LEU A 123 7.74 6.23 1.83
N TYR A 124 6.56 6.84 1.92
CA TYR A 124 5.43 6.48 1.07
C TYR A 124 5.76 6.69 -0.41
N ALA A 125 6.39 7.81 -0.75
CA ALA A 125 6.84 8.08 -2.12
C ALA A 125 7.81 6.99 -2.60
N LYS A 126 8.87 6.69 -1.83
CA LYS A 126 9.85 5.63 -2.15
C LYS A 126 9.18 4.25 -2.33
N LEU A 127 8.23 3.91 -1.47
CA LEU A 127 7.48 2.65 -1.57
C LEU A 127 6.61 2.59 -2.82
N ALA A 128 5.94 3.69 -3.17
CA ALA A 128 5.09 3.78 -4.35
C ALA A 128 5.93 3.69 -5.64
N GLU A 129 7.07 4.38 -5.70
CA GLU A 129 8.06 4.24 -6.77
C GLU A 129 8.51 2.77 -6.89
N LYS A 130 8.92 2.17 -5.76
CA LYS A 130 9.42 0.79 -5.77
C LYS A 130 8.37 -0.23 -6.16
N LYS A 131 7.12 -0.03 -5.71
CA LYS A 131 6.00 -0.86 -6.12
C LYS A 131 5.80 -0.78 -7.63
N PHE A 132 5.86 0.42 -8.20
CA PHE A 132 5.74 0.60 -9.64
C PHE A 132 6.88 -0.09 -10.40
N GLU A 133 8.12 -0.03 -9.91
CA GLU A 133 9.25 -0.77 -10.53
C GLU A 133 9.01 -2.29 -10.55
N LEU A 134 8.42 -2.83 -9.49
CA LEU A 134 8.21 -4.28 -9.34
C LEU A 134 6.93 -4.76 -10.06
N GLU A 135 5.89 -3.92 -10.12
CA GLU A 135 4.58 -4.22 -10.71
C GLU A 135 4.09 -3.05 -11.58
N PRO A 136 4.74 -2.76 -12.72
CA PRO A 136 4.40 -1.63 -13.56
C PRO A 136 3.02 -1.79 -14.19
N ASN A 137 2.20 -0.74 -14.12
CA ASN A 137 0.94 -0.64 -14.84
C ASN A 137 0.56 0.83 -15.08
N ALA A 138 -0.31 1.07 -16.07
CA ALA A 138 -0.70 2.42 -16.50
C ALA A 138 -1.31 3.26 -15.37
N ASP A 139 -2.22 2.67 -14.58
CA ASP A 139 -2.89 3.37 -13.49
C ASP A 139 -1.92 3.78 -12.37
N ALA A 140 -0.98 2.91 -12.01
CA ALA A 140 0.06 3.20 -11.03
C ALA A 140 0.98 4.32 -11.53
N ALA A 141 1.42 4.27 -12.79
CA ALA A 141 2.22 5.34 -13.40
C ALA A 141 1.46 6.69 -13.40
N HIS A 142 0.19 6.68 -13.80
CA HIS A 142 -0.62 7.90 -13.78
C HIS A 142 -0.81 8.46 -12.37
N ASN A 143 -1.01 7.62 -11.36
CA ASN A 143 -1.09 8.06 -9.97
C ASN A 143 0.23 8.65 -9.46
N MET A 144 1.37 8.07 -9.83
CA MET A 144 2.69 8.63 -9.52
C MET A 144 2.89 9.99 -10.19
N ALA A 145 2.47 10.14 -11.45
CA ALA A 145 2.50 11.44 -12.11
C ALA A 145 1.67 12.49 -11.34
N ARG A 146 0.43 12.15 -10.97
CA ARG A 146 -0.43 13.05 -10.16
C ARG A 146 0.19 13.43 -8.82
N PHE A 147 0.90 12.50 -8.17
CA PHE A 147 1.64 12.78 -6.94
C PHE A 147 2.73 13.83 -7.18
N PHE A 148 3.56 13.67 -8.21
CA PHE A 148 4.61 14.63 -8.53
C PHE A 148 4.09 15.98 -9.03
N ILE A 149 2.94 16.03 -9.70
CA ILE A 149 2.25 17.31 -10.01
C ILE A 149 1.94 18.07 -8.72
N LYS A 150 1.41 17.39 -7.69
CA LYS A 150 1.10 18.02 -6.40
C LYS A 150 2.35 18.55 -5.70
N LYS A 151 3.48 17.84 -5.83
CA LYS A 151 4.79 18.30 -5.31
C LYS A 151 5.47 19.34 -6.19
N LYS A 152 4.89 19.71 -7.34
CA LYS A 152 5.47 20.58 -8.37
C LYS A 152 6.80 20.04 -8.95
N GLU A 153 7.02 18.73 -8.86
CA GLU A 153 8.14 18.01 -9.47
C GLU A 153 7.74 17.61 -10.90
N PHE A 154 7.60 18.59 -11.80
CA PHE A 154 7.02 18.37 -13.14
C PHE A 154 7.84 17.40 -14.02
N ASP A 155 9.17 17.39 -13.89
CA ASP A 155 10.02 16.45 -14.64
C ASP A 155 9.69 14.99 -14.33
N LYS A 156 9.63 14.63 -13.04
CA LYS A 156 9.20 13.28 -12.64
C LYS A 156 7.77 13.00 -13.05
N SER A 157 6.87 13.98 -12.95
CA SER A 157 5.50 13.79 -13.43
C SER A 157 5.44 13.46 -14.92
N LYS A 158 6.24 14.12 -15.76
CA LYS A 158 6.30 13.86 -17.20
C LYS A 158 6.83 12.45 -17.47
N GLU A 159 7.86 12.02 -16.75
CA GLU A 159 8.41 10.67 -16.84
C GLU A 159 7.33 9.61 -16.57
N TYR A 160 6.60 9.75 -15.47
CA TYR A 160 5.52 8.82 -15.11
C TYR A 160 4.31 8.91 -16.05
N LEU A 161 3.98 10.07 -16.61
CA LEU A 161 2.94 10.17 -17.63
C LEU A 161 3.32 9.45 -18.92
N ASN A 162 4.58 9.55 -19.36
CA ASN A 162 5.06 8.81 -20.52
C ASN A 162 5.00 7.29 -20.26
N LYS A 163 5.45 6.82 -19.08
CA LYS A 163 5.29 5.42 -18.67
C LYS A 163 3.82 4.97 -18.65
N ALA A 164 2.92 5.84 -18.18
CA ALA A 164 1.48 5.54 -18.18
C ALA A 164 0.94 5.39 -19.62
N ILE A 165 1.35 6.27 -20.53
CA ILE A 165 0.98 6.23 -21.95
C ILE A 165 1.51 4.94 -22.61
N GLU A 166 2.74 4.54 -22.30
CA GLU A 166 3.36 3.31 -22.83
C GLU A 166 2.63 2.04 -22.38
N LEU A 167 2.18 2.01 -21.11
CA LEU A 167 1.52 0.86 -20.49
C LEU A 167 0.00 0.82 -20.73
N GLU A 168 -0.61 1.91 -21.19
CA GLU A 168 -2.06 1.98 -21.41
C GLU A 168 -2.44 1.34 -22.75
N GLU A 169 -3.48 0.51 -22.74
CA GLU A 169 -3.98 -0.17 -23.94
C GLU A 169 -5.27 0.49 -24.45
N ASP A 170 -6.07 1.09 -23.56
CA ASP A 170 -7.28 1.79 -23.95
C ASP A 170 -6.97 3.13 -24.63
N ALA A 171 -7.43 3.28 -25.87
CA ALA A 171 -7.15 4.47 -26.68
C ALA A 171 -7.70 5.76 -26.05
N ASN A 172 -8.86 5.72 -25.40
CA ASN A 172 -9.46 6.91 -24.78
C ASN A 172 -8.69 7.34 -23.54
N LYS A 173 -8.27 6.37 -22.71
CA LYS A 173 -7.40 6.65 -21.56
C LYS A 173 -6.04 7.17 -22.02
N LYS A 174 -5.46 6.57 -23.06
CA LYS A 174 -4.19 7.02 -23.64
C LYS A 174 -4.27 8.46 -24.15
N ALA A 175 -5.35 8.82 -24.86
CA ALA A 175 -5.62 10.19 -25.27
C ALA A 175 -5.72 11.15 -24.05
N SER A 176 -6.45 10.74 -23.00
CA SER A 176 -6.54 11.51 -21.75
C SER A 176 -5.17 11.75 -21.09
N LEU A 177 -4.29 10.75 -21.10
CA LEU A 177 -2.92 10.87 -20.59
C LEU A 177 -2.06 11.80 -21.44
N HIS A 178 -2.18 11.73 -22.77
CA HIS A 178 -1.54 12.67 -23.69
C HIS A 178 -1.98 14.12 -23.45
N TYR A 179 -3.28 14.35 -23.25
CA TYR A 179 -3.81 15.67 -22.92
C TYR A 179 -3.26 16.20 -21.59
N LYS A 180 -3.16 15.35 -20.56
CA LYS A 180 -2.54 15.72 -19.27
C LYS A 180 -1.08 16.12 -19.45
N LEU A 181 -0.31 15.35 -20.22
CA LEU A 181 1.09 15.67 -20.52
C LEU A 181 1.22 17.00 -21.28
N ALA A 182 0.34 17.25 -22.25
CA ALA A 182 0.28 18.51 -22.99
C ALA A 182 0.04 19.73 -22.08
N ASN A 183 -0.81 19.59 -21.06
CA ASN A 183 -1.06 20.65 -20.10
C ASN A 183 0.15 20.96 -19.22
N ILE A 184 0.90 19.95 -18.79
CA ILE A 184 2.14 20.15 -18.01
C ILE A 184 3.18 20.88 -18.87
N LEU A 185 3.40 20.41 -20.10
CA LEU A 185 4.31 21.05 -21.05
C LEU A 185 3.91 22.50 -21.33
N LEU A 186 2.61 22.79 -21.43
CA LEU A 186 2.12 24.15 -21.59
C LEU A 186 2.44 25.02 -20.36
N MET A 187 2.24 24.51 -19.15
CA MET A 187 2.58 25.21 -17.91
C MET A 187 4.07 25.52 -17.78
N GLU A 188 4.93 24.67 -18.34
CA GLU A 188 6.39 24.86 -18.38
C GLU A 188 6.87 25.71 -19.58
N GLY A 189 5.95 26.12 -20.47
CA GLY A 189 6.29 26.93 -21.65
C GLY A 189 6.81 26.14 -22.86
N HIS A 190 6.72 24.81 -22.83
CA HIS A 190 7.12 23.91 -23.92
C HIS A 190 6.02 23.83 -24.99
N LEU A 191 5.77 24.94 -25.69
CA LEU A 191 4.60 25.11 -26.57
C LEU A 191 4.57 24.14 -27.76
N SER A 192 5.72 23.80 -28.33
CA SER A 192 5.80 22.89 -29.49
C SER A 192 5.43 21.46 -29.08
N GLU A 193 6.05 20.95 -28.02
CA GLU A 193 5.76 19.61 -27.49
C GLU A 193 4.33 19.50 -26.94
N SER A 194 3.84 20.55 -26.28
CA SER A 194 2.45 20.64 -25.80
C SER A 194 1.45 20.47 -26.94
N LYS A 195 1.63 21.19 -28.06
CA LYS A 195 0.76 21.04 -29.24
C LYS A 195 0.79 19.62 -29.79
N GLN A 196 1.97 19.02 -29.92
CA GLN A 196 2.10 17.66 -30.43
C GLN A 196 1.35 16.65 -29.53
N LYS A 197 1.54 16.72 -28.21
CA LYS A 197 0.84 15.84 -27.27
C LYS A 197 -0.66 16.14 -27.21
N GLY A 198 -1.07 17.40 -27.39
CA GLY A 198 -2.47 17.81 -27.46
C GLY A 198 -3.21 17.15 -28.63
N LEU A 199 -2.58 17.04 -29.80
CA LEU A 199 -3.15 16.35 -30.97
C LEU A 199 -3.32 14.84 -30.76
N LEU A 200 -2.47 14.22 -29.94
CA LEU A 200 -2.61 12.82 -29.54
C LEU A 200 -3.67 12.61 -28.46
N GLY A 201 -4.14 13.69 -27.84
CA GLY A 201 -5.15 13.68 -26.79
C GLY A 201 -6.56 14.09 -27.25
N SER A 202 -6.71 14.51 -28.51
CA SER A 202 -7.98 14.89 -29.15
C SER A 202 -8.52 13.75 -30.01
#